data_AF-A0A0Q5CFR8-F1
#
_entry.id   AF-A0A0Q5CFR8-F1
#
_cell.length_a   1.000
_cell.length_b   1.000
_cell.length_c   1.000
_cell.angle_alpha   90.00
_cell.angle_beta   90.00
_cell.angle_gamma   90.00
#
_symmetry.space_group_name_H-M   'P 1'
#
loop_
_entity.id
_entity.type
_entity.pdbx_description
1 polymer ?
#
loop_
_entity_poly.entity_id
_entity_poly.type
_entity_poly.pdbx_seq_one_letter_code
_entity_poly.pdbx_strand_id
1 'polypeptide(L)'
;MSPTVEEVQRSADAQRELALTLFRAVPESDWVTVVATFVEGGATNIGRAEFIRPDSSFGSIRGGWAVFEAWTAVRASMVDGTKGTWLSAEITLEAAGKYHFDFNYDVRPYGGRSAGLFAPLDDPSTAMPTDDDWREDLRRYPRSPEFLPNWLAALAGEGDAPVVAPHEALDSSLIIAALAAPITWPEELAMLESSPEWTELYDAVSASTAVQLDVNRDITSMLASESKRAEWGGWLDSLLQAVFSDVFANRIESGDVAGLERVWRPLEAAGLAKAPTGLENIDRSAPVTGIGGNMPDVVVRLIDDVSHALGVLIAGQLINRFGFAPEA
;
A
#
# COMPACT_ATOMS: atom_id res chain seq x y z
N MET A 1 15.17 -13.92 -20.60
CA MET A 1 14.23 -13.78 -21.74
C MET A 1 14.15 -12.29 -22.06
N SER A 2 13.95 -11.86 -23.31
CA SER A 2 13.75 -10.43 -23.59
C SER A 2 12.32 -10.03 -23.21
N PRO A 3 12.09 -8.85 -22.60
CA PRO A 3 10.75 -8.42 -22.23
C PRO A 3 9.89 -8.22 -23.48
N THR A 4 8.60 -8.51 -23.35
CA THR A 4 7.59 -8.25 -24.36
C THR A 4 7.31 -6.75 -24.49
N VAL A 5 6.74 -6.34 -25.62
CA VAL A 5 6.33 -4.94 -25.84
C VAL A 5 5.31 -4.49 -24.79
N GLU A 6 4.39 -5.39 -24.39
CA GLU A 6 3.38 -5.09 -23.38
C GLU A 6 3.98 -4.87 -21.98
N GLU A 7 4.99 -5.66 -21.60
CA GLU A 7 5.71 -5.48 -20.33
C GLU A 7 6.50 -4.16 -20.31
N VAL A 8 7.18 -3.85 -21.42
CA VAL A 8 7.89 -2.57 -21.58
C VAL A 8 6.92 -1.41 -21.48
N GLN A 9 5.77 -1.49 -22.14
CA GLN A 9 4.74 -0.45 -22.11
C GLN A 9 4.16 -0.28 -20.70
N ARG A 10 3.81 -1.38 -20.04
CA ARG A 10 3.28 -1.36 -18.67
C ARG A 10 4.25 -0.71 -17.69
N SER A 11 5.55 -1.02 -17.80
CA SER A 11 6.57 -0.39 -16.95
C SER A 11 6.73 1.10 -17.26
N ALA A 12 6.73 1.48 -18.54
CA ALA A 12 6.81 2.88 -18.93
C ALA A 12 5.61 3.70 -18.43
N ASP A 13 4.41 3.15 -18.51
CA ASP A 13 3.18 3.80 -18.04
C ASP A 13 3.20 3.97 -16.51
N ALA A 14 3.58 2.94 -15.75
CA ALA A 14 3.71 3.04 -14.30
C ALA A 14 4.74 4.10 -13.87
N GLN A 15 5.91 4.13 -14.51
CA GLN A 15 6.95 5.13 -14.26
C GLN A 15 6.46 6.55 -14.56
N ARG A 16 5.72 6.72 -15.67
CA ARG A 16 5.13 8.02 -16.04
C ARG A 16 4.09 8.46 -15.02
N GLU A 17 3.19 7.57 -14.60
CA GLU A 17 2.18 7.92 -13.60
C GLU A 17 2.81 8.31 -12.26
N LEU A 18 3.87 7.62 -11.81
CA LEU A 18 4.62 8.04 -10.62
C LEU A 18 5.23 9.44 -10.79
N ALA A 19 5.84 9.74 -11.94
CA ALA A 19 6.39 11.07 -12.20
C ALA A 19 5.30 12.16 -12.17
N LEU A 20 4.13 11.90 -12.74
CA LEU A 20 2.98 12.82 -12.71
C LEU A 20 2.43 13.01 -11.30
N THR A 21 2.31 11.93 -10.53
CA THR A 21 1.84 11.98 -9.15
C THR A 21 2.79 12.78 -8.26
N LEU A 22 4.10 12.58 -8.41
CA LEU A 22 5.10 13.41 -7.73
C LEU A 22 5.01 14.86 -8.16
N PHE A 23 4.87 15.15 -9.46
CA PHE A 23 4.73 16.52 -9.98
C PHE A 23 3.54 17.25 -9.36
N ARG A 24 2.39 16.57 -9.21
CA ARG A 24 1.18 17.12 -8.58
C ARG A 24 1.33 17.31 -7.06
N ALA A 25 2.17 16.51 -6.42
CA ALA A 25 2.40 16.57 -4.98
C ALA A 25 3.35 17.71 -4.56
N VAL A 26 4.14 18.27 -5.49
CA VAL A 26 5.00 19.42 -5.18
C VAL A 26 4.14 20.67 -4.96
N PRO A 27 4.33 21.43 -3.86
CA PRO A 27 3.63 22.69 -3.66
C PRO A 27 3.86 23.67 -4.82
N GLU A 28 2.84 24.45 -5.17
CA GLU A 28 2.97 25.55 -6.13
C GLU A 28 4.06 26.54 -5.65
N SER A 29 5.26 26.39 -6.21
CA SER A 29 6.46 27.11 -5.83
C SER A 29 7.48 27.04 -6.96
N ASP A 30 8.47 27.93 -6.95
CA ASP A 30 9.57 27.92 -7.91
C ASP A 30 10.56 26.80 -7.56
N TRP A 31 10.22 25.55 -7.85
CA TRP A 31 11.14 24.42 -7.77
C TRP A 31 11.77 24.15 -9.14
N VAL A 32 12.96 23.54 -9.14
CA VAL A 32 13.69 23.17 -10.37
C VAL A 32 13.86 21.66 -10.51
N THR A 33 13.97 20.95 -9.38
CA THR A 33 14.21 19.51 -9.35
C THR A 33 13.47 18.88 -8.17
N VAL A 34 12.99 17.67 -8.36
CA VAL A 34 12.52 16.75 -7.32
C VAL A 34 13.42 15.52 -7.34
N VAL A 35 13.83 15.09 -6.17
CA VAL A 35 14.50 13.80 -5.97
C VAL A 35 13.64 13.00 -4.99
N ALA A 36 13.19 11.83 -5.42
CA ALA A 36 12.43 10.92 -4.57
C ALA A 36 13.03 9.53 -4.60
N THR A 37 13.20 8.94 -3.43
CA THR A 37 13.79 7.63 -3.20
C THR A 37 12.78 6.74 -2.51
N PHE A 38 12.74 5.48 -2.92
CA PHE A 38 11.86 4.48 -2.35
C PHE A 38 12.58 3.17 -2.12
N VAL A 39 12.35 2.56 -0.97
CA VAL A 39 12.80 1.23 -0.59
C VAL A 39 11.57 0.45 -0.17
N GLU A 40 11.48 -0.79 -0.58
CA GLU A 40 10.49 -1.72 -0.07
C GLU A 40 11.14 -3.09 0.08
N GLY A 41 10.85 -3.75 1.19
CA GLY A 41 11.24 -5.12 1.48
C GLY A 41 10.18 -5.71 2.40
N GLY A 42 9.56 -6.81 1.99
CA GLY A 42 8.49 -7.45 2.75
C GLY A 42 7.32 -6.49 3.00
N ALA A 43 6.96 -6.29 4.27
CA ALA A 43 5.93 -5.34 4.68
C ALA A 43 6.46 -3.92 4.95
N THR A 44 7.79 -3.74 4.96
CA THR A 44 8.43 -2.48 5.32
C THR A 44 8.78 -1.67 4.07
N ASN A 45 8.43 -0.39 4.09
CA ASN A 45 8.84 0.55 3.05
C ASN A 45 9.36 1.86 3.64
N ILE A 46 10.18 2.55 2.86
CA ILE A 46 10.77 3.84 3.19
C ILE A 46 10.68 4.73 1.95
N GLY A 47 9.88 5.78 2.03
CA GLY A 47 9.82 6.83 1.03
C GLY A 47 10.41 8.13 1.53
N ARG A 48 11.26 8.78 0.72
CA ARG A 48 11.68 10.16 0.92
C ARG A 48 11.55 10.91 -0.39
N ALA A 49 11.01 12.11 -0.34
CA ALA A 49 10.86 12.95 -1.51
C ALA A 49 11.16 14.41 -1.14
N GLU A 50 12.01 15.05 -1.92
CA GLU A 50 12.47 16.41 -1.70
C GLU A 50 12.43 17.19 -3.01
N PHE A 51 12.07 18.46 -2.93
CA PHE A 51 12.17 19.40 -4.05
C PHE A 51 13.23 20.45 -3.76
N ILE A 52 13.95 20.86 -4.80
CA ILE A 52 15.05 21.81 -4.79
C ILE A 52 14.59 23.07 -5.53
N ARG A 53 14.86 24.24 -4.96
CA ARG A 53 14.56 25.56 -5.54
C ARG A 53 15.78 26.14 -6.26
N PRO A 54 15.63 27.19 -7.09
CA PRO A 54 16.75 27.86 -7.77
C PRO A 54 17.85 28.37 -6.83
N ASP A 55 17.51 28.72 -5.59
CA ASP A 55 18.46 29.15 -4.56
C ASP A 55 19.17 27.98 -3.85
N SER A 56 18.98 26.75 -4.33
CA SER A 56 19.46 25.50 -3.74
C SER A 56 18.86 25.15 -2.37
N SER A 57 17.86 25.88 -1.90
CA SER A 57 17.08 25.45 -0.74
C SER A 57 16.24 24.23 -1.10
N PHE A 58 16.05 23.34 -0.13
CA PHE A 58 15.20 22.16 -0.30
C PHE A 58 13.92 22.28 0.54
N GLY A 59 12.89 21.56 0.12
CA GLY A 59 11.68 21.30 0.89
C GLY A 59 11.31 19.83 0.77
N SER A 60 10.59 19.29 1.75
CA SER A 60 10.11 17.92 1.70
C SER A 60 8.76 17.84 1.01
N ILE A 61 8.59 16.83 0.16
CA ILE A 61 7.29 16.43 -0.38
C ILE A 61 6.75 15.37 0.57
N ARG A 62 5.54 15.60 1.09
CA ARG A 62 4.79 14.51 1.71
C ARG A 62 4.11 13.75 0.58
N GLY A 63 4.68 12.61 0.19
CA GLY A 63 4.18 11.82 -0.93
C GLY A 63 2.72 11.37 -0.75
N GLY A 64 2.24 11.29 0.50
CA GLY A 64 0.91 10.75 0.76
C GLY A 64 0.77 9.32 0.24
N TRP A 65 -0.45 8.81 0.26
CA TRP A 65 -0.72 7.44 -0.16
C TRP A 65 -0.58 7.25 -1.68
N ALA A 66 -1.02 8.22 -2.48
CA ALA A 66 -0.96 8.15 -3.95
C ALA A 66 0.48 7.98 -4.50
N VAL A 67 1.48 8.64 -3.89
CA VAL A 67 2.88 8.44 -4.31
C VAL A 67 3.38 7.04 -3.91
N PHE A 68 2.96 6.52 -2.76
CA PHE A 68 3.28 5.16 -2.35
C PHE A 68 2.71 4.12 -3.33
N GLU A 69 1.41 4.20 -3.66
CA GLU A 69 0.80 3.28 -4.63
C GLU A 69 1.49 3.34 -6.00
N ALA A 70 1.86 4.54 -6.44
CA ALA A 70 2.57 4.71 -7.70
C ALA A 70 3.97 4.07 -7.66
N TRP A 71 4.68 4.13 -6.53
CA TRP A 71 5.94 3.38 -6.34
C TRP A 71 5.74 1.86 -6.38
N THR A 72 4.73 1.35 -5.68
CA THR A 72 4.40 -0.08 -5.68
C THR A 72 4.01 -0.55 -7.09
N ALA A 73 3.26 0.25 -7.85
CA ALA A 73 2.92 -0.04 -9.24
C ALA A 73 4.17 -0.13 -10.13
N VAL A 74 5.14 0.77 -9.96
CA VAL A 74 6.44 0.68 -10.66
C VAL A 74 7.16 -0.61 -10.29
N ARG A 75 7.22 -0.96 -8.99
CA ARG A 75 7.87 -2.18 -8.51
C ARG A 75 7.27 -3.45 -9.10
N ALA A 76 5.93 -3.54 -9.09
CA ALA A 76 5.19 -4.66 -9.63
C ALA A 76 5.34 -4.79 -11.15
N SER A 77 5.36 -3.66 -11.87
CA SER A 77 5.52 -3.64 -13.34
C SER A 77 6.90 -4.11 -13.82
N MET A 78 7.89 -4.15 -12.93
CA MET A 78 9.30 -4.45 -13.22
C MET A 78 9.77 -5.80 -12.65
N VAL A 79 8.84 -6.64 -12.18
CA VAL A 79 9.16 -7.99 -11.73
C VAL A 79 9.62 -8.82 -12.92
N ASP A 80 10.80 -9.41 -12.80
CA ASP A 80 11.33 -10.40 -13.75
C ASP A 80 11.44 -11.76 -13.03
N GLY A 81 10.98 -12.83 -13.66
CA GLY A 81 10.97 -14.16 -13.04
C GLY A 81 12.35 -14.76 -12.76
N THR A 82 13.43 -14.18 -13.30
CA THR A 82 14.82 -14.61 -13.07
C THR A 82 15.55 -13.63 -12.15
N LYS A 83 15.40 -12.32 -12.37
CA LYS A 83 16.11 -11.27 -11.61
C LYS A 83 15.37 -10.80 -10.35
N GLY A 84 14.08 -11.12 -10.21
CA GLY A 84 13.19 -10.53 -9.23
C GLY A 84 12.83 -9.09 -9.57
N THR A 85 12.55 -8.26 -8.56
CA THR A 85 12.35 -6.81 -8.72
C THR A 85 13.52 -6.00 -8.13
N TRP A 86 13.49 -4.68 -8.24
CA TRP A 86 14.50 -3.81 -7.63
C TRP A 86 14.32 -3.72 -6.11
N LEU A 87 15.40 -3.47 -5.38
CA LEU A 87 15.42 -3.34 -3.92
C LEU A 87 15.11 -1.92 -3.47
N SER A 88 15.61 -0.95 -4.23
CA SER A 88 15.31 0.47 -4.07
C SER A 88 15.33 1.17 -5.43
N ALA A 89 14.68 2.32 -5.49
CA ALA A 89 14.63 3.15 -6.68
C ALA A 89 14.76 4.63 -6.30
N GLU A 90 15.35 5.40 -7.19
CA GLU A 90 15.37 6.86 -7.15
C GLU A 90 14.77 7.41 -8.45
N ILE A 91 13.95 8.45 -8.33
CA ILE A 91 13.51 9.26 -9.46
C ILE A 91 14.02 10.68 -9.28
N THR A 92 14.61 11.22 -10.34
CA THR A 92 14.88 12.64 -10.49
C THR A 92 13.89 13.22 -11.49
N LEU A 93 13.17 14.27 -11.12
CA LEU A 93 12.17 14.96 -11.94
C LEU A 93 12.52 16.45 -12.03
N GLU A 94 12.62 16.98 -13.24
CA GLU A 94 12.85 18.40 -13.50
C GLU A 94 11.52 19.15 -13.69
N ALA A 95 11.50 20.45 -13.33
CA ALA A 95 10.32 21.31 -13.54
C ALA A 95 9.88 21.41 -15.00
N ALA A 96 10.79 21.15 -15.94
CA ALA A 96 10.50 21.07 -17.37
C ALA A 96 9.78 19.76 -17.80
N GLY A 97 9.46 18.87 -16.85
CA GLY A 97 8.75 17.60 -17.09
C GLY A 97 9.64 16.44 -17.53
N LYS A 98 10.97 16.62 -17.54
CA LYS A 98 11.91 15.51 -17.75
C LYS A 98 12.07 14.71 -16.47
N TYR A 99 12.14 13.40 -16.57
CA TYR A 99 12.42 12.54 -15.44
C TYR A 99 13.33 11.38 -15.82
N HIS A 100 14.04 10.87 -14.83
CA HIS A 100 14.94 9.72 -14.93
C HIS A 100 14.79 8.84 -13.70
N PHE A 101 14.96 7.53 -13.88
CA PHE A 101 14.91 6.54 -12.81
C PHE A 101 16.23 5.79 -12.68
N ASP A 102 16.68 5.61 -11.46
CA ASP A 102 17.78 4.74 -11.09
C ASP A 102 17.28 3.61 -10.20
N PHE A 103 17.41 2.38 -10.68
CA PHE A 103 16.96 1.18 -9.97
C PHE A 103 18.16 0.41 -9.41
N ASN A 104 18.13 0.15 -8.12
CA ASN A 104 19.14 -0.62 -7.42
C ASN A 104 18.65 -2.07 -7.22
N TYR A 105 19.38 -3.03 -7.77
CA TYR A 105 19.09 -4.45 -7.66
C TYR A 105 20.03 -5.20 -6.71
N ASP A 106 21.13 -4.56 -6.29
CA ASP A 106 22.30 -5.25 -5.76
C ASP A 106 22.74 -4.76 -4.38
N VAL A 107 22.68 -3.45 -4.15
CA VAL A 107 23.18 -2.81 -2.92
C VAL A 107 22.12 -2.90 -1.84
N ARG A 108 22.52 -3.34 -0.63
CA ARG A 108 21.61 -3.39 0.53
C ARG A 108 21.19 -1.98 0.95
N PRO A 109 19.88 -1.68 0.96
CA PRO A 109 19.35 -0.50 1.65
C PRO A 109 19.33 -0.75 3.18
N TYR A 110 19.72 0.25 3.96
CA TYR A 110 19.74 0.20 5.42
C TYR A 110 18.75 1.17 6.08
N GLY A 111 18.37 2.26 5.39
CA GLY A 111 17.18 3.05 5.66
C GLY A 111 16.93 3.55 7.10
N GLY A 112 17.97 3.75 7.91
CA GLY A 112 17.81 4.19 9.30
C GLY A 112 17.37 5.66 9.42
N ARG A 113 16.69 6.00 10.54
CA ARG A 113 16.18 7.37 10.86
C ARG A 113 17.20 8.51 10.74
N SER A 114 18.49 8.21 10.80
CA SER A 114 19.58 9.21 10.86
C SER A 114 20.69 8.99 9.82
N ALA A 115 20.62 7.93 9.01
CA ALA A 115 21.68 7.55 8.08
C ALA A 115 21.18 7.59 6.63
N GLY A 116 22.10 7.80 5.69
CA GLY A 116 21.76 7.69 4.26
C GLY A 116 21.28 6.28 3.91
N LEU A 117 20.43 6.18 2.87
CA LEU A 117 19.77 4.94 2.45
C LEU A 117 20.70 3.73 2.28
N PHE A 118 21.95 3.95 1.88
CA PHE A 118 22.94 2.91 1.61
C PHE A 118 24.10 2.90 2.61
N ALA A 119 24.07 3.77 3.62
CA ALA A 119 25.11 3.79 4.64
C ALA A 119 24.83 2.65 5.65
N PRO A 120 25.80 1.75 5.88
CA PRO A 120 25.69 0.78 6.96
C PRO A 120 25.42 1.49 8.29
N LEU A 121 24.52 0.95 9.09
CA LEU A 121 24.20 1.49 10.40
C LEU A 121 25.20 1.01 11.45
N ASP A 122 25.46 1.86 12.45
CA ASP A 122 26.26 1.50 13.63
C ASP A 122 25.63 0.33 14.41
N ASP A 123 24.29 0.25 14.40
CA ASP A 123 23.51 -0.85 14.97
C ASP A 123 22.67 -1.53 13.87
N PRO A 124 23.06 -2.74 13.42
CA PRO A 124 22.32 -3.51 12.42
C PRO A 124 20.88 -3.84 12.81
N SER A 125 20.55 -3.89 14.11
CA SER A 125 19.18 -4.16 14.58
C SER A 125 18.22 -3.01 14.31
N THR A 126 18.75 -1.84 13.95
CA THR A 126 17.97 -0.65 13.58
C THR A 126 17.81 -0.49 12.06
N ALA A 127 18.31 -1.45 11.27
CA ALA A 127 18.18 -1.44 9.82
C ALA A 127 16.72 -1.60 9.41
N MET A 128 16.29 -0.75 8.48
CA MET A 128 14.99 -0.86 7.85
C MET A 128 15.16 -0.79 6.32
N PRO A 129 14.56 -1.71 5.56
CA PRO A 129 13.94 -2.97 6.00
C PRO A 129 14.90 -3.90 6.75
N THR A 130 14.35 -4.74 7.63
CA THR A 130 15.07 -5.73 8.45
C THR A 130 15.50 -6.94 7.61
N ASP A 131 16.30 -7.86 8.18
CA ASP A 131 16.63 -9.12 7.52
C ASP A 131 15.39 -10.00 7.26
N ASP A 132 14.41 -9.99 8.17
CA ASP A 132 13.15 -10.73 8.02
C ASP A 132 12.32 -10.16 6.86
N ASP A 133 12.25 -8.84 6.76
CA ASP A 133 11.62 -8.13 5.64
C ASP A 133 12.27 -8.52 4.30
N TRP A 134 13.59 -8.57 4.24
CA TRP A 134 14.30 -8.96 3.01
C TRP A 134 14.11 -10.44 2.66
N ARG A 135 13.97 -11.33 3.64
CA ARG A 135 13.61 -12.73 3.37
C ARG A 135 12.20 -12.83 2.80
N GLU A 136 11.26 -12.08 3.36
CA GLU A 136 9.90 -12.05 2.84
C GLU A 136 9.83 -11.45 1.43
N ASP A 137 10.59 -10.38 1.18
CA ASP A 137 10.75 -9.81 -0.16
C ASP A 137 11.28 -10.85 -1.16
N LEU A 138 12.29 -11.63 -0.77
CA LEU A 138 12.86 -12.67 -1.62
C LEU A 138 11.87 -13.81 -1.89
N ARG A 139 10.99 -14.15 -0.94
CA ARG A 139 9.92 -15.12 -1.17
C ARG A 139 8.89 -14.59 -2.16
N ARG A 140 8.54 -13.31 -2.06
CA ARG A 140 7.59 -12.65 -2.97
C ARG A 140 8.17 -12.39 -4.36
N TYR A 141 9.45 -12.04 -4.44
CA TYR A 141 10.17 -11.75 -5.69
C TYR A 141 11.44 -12.60 -5.81
N PRO A 142 11.29 -13.91 -6.11
CA PRO A 142 12.42 -14.83 -6.20
C PRO A 142 13.46 -14.38 -7.21
N ARG A 143 14.72 -14.69 -6.91
CA ARG A 143 15.86 -14.42 -7.79
C ARG A 143 16.61 -15.70 -8.06
N SER A 144 17.04 -15.89 -9.30
CA SER A 144 17.99 -16.95 -9.64
C SER A 144 19.36 -16.66 -9.01
N PRO A 145 20.17 -17.69 -8.71
CA PRO A 145 21.42 -17.53 -7.98
C PRO A 145 22.37 -16.47 -8.55
N GLU A 146 22.40 -16.29 -9.87
CA GLU A 146 23.21 -15.29 -10.55
C GLU A 146 22.77 -13.83 -10.35
N PHE A 147 21.52 -13.61 -9.91
CA PHE A 147 20.94 -12.28 -9.63
C PHE A 147 20.70 -12.05 -8.13
N LEU A 148 21.14 -12.98 -7.28
CA LEU A 148 20.99 -12.90 -5.84
C LEU A 148 22.26 -12.27 -5.23
N PRO A 149 22.22 -11.03 -4.71
CA PRO A 149 23.38 -10.40 -4.13
C PRO A 149 23.89 -11.17 -2.92
N ASN A 150 25.21 -11.20 -2.69
CA ASN A 150 25.83 -11.99 -1.60
C ASN A 150 25.20 -11.76 -0.22
N TRP A 151 24.83 -10.52 0.09
CA TRP A 151 24.21 -10.18 1.37
C TRP A 151 22.81 -10.79 1.51
N LEU A 152 22.03 -10.85 0.42
CA LEU A 152 20.69 -11.42 0.40
C LEU A 152 20.75 -12.95 0.33
N ALA A 153 21.73 -13.50 -0.39
CA ALA A 153 22.04 -14.93 -0.38
C ALA A 153 22.38 -15.45 1.03
N ALA A 154 23.12 -14.65 1.82
CA ALA A 154 23.41 -15.00 3.21
C ALA A 154 22.16 -15.05 4.10
N LEU A 155 21.11 -14.28 3.78
CA LEU A 155 19.83 -14.31 4.50
C LEU A 155 18.97 -15.52 4.13
N ALA A 156 19.11 -16.01 2.89
CA ALA A 156 18.30 -17.09 2.34
C ALA A 156 18.61 -18.47 2.96
N GLY A 157 19.71 -18.69 3.68
CA GLY A 157 20.01 -19.97 4.35
C GLY A 157 20.14 -21.22 3.44
N GLU A 158 20.83 -22.26 3.90
CA GLU A 158 20.83 -23.56 3.22
C GLU A 158 19.48 -24.28 3.49
N GLY A 159 18.47 -24.01 2.66
CA GLY A 159 17.15 -24.65 2.76
C GLY A 159 15.99 -23.81 2.22
N ASP A 160 16.18 -22.51 2.04
CA ASP A 160 15.16 -21.55 1.60
C ASP A 160 15.37 -21.15 0.11
N ALA A 161 16.18 -21.93 -0.63
CA ALA A 161 16.29 -21.81 -2.08
C ALA A 161 14.90 -22.06 -2.71
N PRO A 162 14.42 -21.18 -3.60
CA PRO A 162 13.03 -21.17 -4.02
C PRO A 162 12.72 -22.46 -4.78
N VAL A 163 11.85 -23.29 -4.20
CA VAL A 163 11.03 -24.19 -4.99
C VAL A 163 10.13 -23.27 -5.82
N VAL A 164 10.55 -22.99 -7.06
CA VAL A 164 9.60 -22.65 -8.12
C VAL A 164 8.72 -23.88 -8.24
N ALA A 165 7.66 -23.94 -7.44
CA ALA A 165 6.58 -24.86 -7.69
C ALA A 165 5.96 -24.35 -9.00
N PRO A 166 6.07 -25.12 -10.10
CA PRO A 166 5.44 -24.73 -11.35
C PRO A 166 3.96 -24.62 -11.06
N HIS A 167 3.36 -23.42 -11.21
CA HIS A 167 1.92 -23.14 -11.11
C HIS A 167 1.13 -24.40 -10.79
N GLU A 168 1.14 -24.83 -9.52
CA GLU A 168 0.11 -25.76 -9.10
C GLU A 168 -1.12 -24.89 -9.24
N ALA A 169 -1.94 -25.24 -10.23
CA ALA A 169 -3.27 -24.70 -10.38
C ALA A 169 -4.01 -25.03 -9.09
N LEU A 170 -3.79 -24.19 -8.08
CA LEU A 170 -4.36 -24.32 -6.75
C LEU A 170 -5.85 -24.08 -6.92
N ASP A 171 -6.60 -25.03 -6.36
CA ASP A 171 -8.00 -25.27 -6.62
C ASP A 171 -8.81 -23.97 -6.68
N SER A 172 -9.24 -23.61 -7.89
CA SER A 172 -10.18 -22.51 -8.12
C SER A 172 -11.45 -22.68 -7.28
N SER A 173 -11.76 -23.88 -6.79
CA SER A 173 -12.97 -24.17 -6.01
C SER A 173 -13.01 -23.46 -4.65
N LEU A 174 -11.90 -23.32 -3.91
CA LEU A 174 -11.88 -22.59 -2.62
C LEU A 174 -12.03 -21.07 -2.84
N ILE A 175 -11.36 -20.53 -3.85
CA ILE A 175 -11.47 -19.12 -4.21
C ILE A 175 -12.85 -18.81 -4.76
N ILE A 176 -13.39 -19.66 -5.63
CA ILE A 176 -14.77 -19.56 -6.14
C ILE A 176 -15.76 -19.69 -4.98
N ALA A 177 -15.54 -20.59 -4.02
CA ALA A 177 -16.39 -20.72 -2.83
C ALA A 177 -16.30 -19.50 -1.91
N ALA A 178 -15.12 -18.94 -1.68
CA ALA A 178 -14.90 -17.72 -0.91
C ALA A 178 -15.50 -16.49 -1.62
N LEU A 179 -15.40 -16.41 -2.95
CA LEU A 179 -16.03 -15.36 -3.75
C LEU A 179 -17.56 -15.48 -3.76
N ALA A 180 -18.08 -16.72 -3.74
CA ALA A 180 -19.50 -17.04 -3.69
C ALA A 180 -20.11 -17.08 -2.29
N ALA A 181 -19.28 -16.97 -1.23
CA ALA A 181 -19.74 -17.01 0.14
C ALA A 181 -20.69 -15.82 0.39
N PRO A 182 -21.87 -16.05 1.01
CA PRO A 182 -22.78 -14.97 1.35
C PRO A 182 -22.09 -14.03 2.34
N ILE A 183 -22.02 -12.76 1.97
CA ILE A 183 -21.43 -11.72 2.79
C ILE A 183 -22.55 -11.14 3.65
N THR A 184 -22.36 -11.11 4.96
CA THR A 184 -23.29 -10.50 5.90
C THR A 184 -22.65 -9.32 6.60
N TRP A 185 -23.48 -8.39 7.07
CA TRP A 185 -23.05 -7.32 7.96
C TRP A 185 -22.41 -7.89 9.23
N PRO A 186 -21.27 -7.34 9.69
CA PRO A 186 -20.76 -7.60 11.03
C PRO A 186 -21.81 -7.18 12.07
N GLU A 187 -21.90 -7.93 13.18
CA GLU A 187 -22.86 -7.63 14.24
C GLU A 187 -22.66 -6.22 14.80
N GLU A 188 -21.40 -5.78 14.92
CA GLU A 188 -21.05 -4.44 15.41
C GLU A 188 -21.58 -3.32 14.51
N LEU A 189 -21.77 -3.59 13.22
CA LEU A 189 -22.17 -2.60 12.22
C LEU A 189 -23.58 -2.83 11.67
N ALA A 190 -24.33 -3.83 12.19
CA ALA A 190 -25.65 -4.19 11.68
C ALA A 190 -26.64 -3.00 11.70
N MET A 191 -26.49 -2.07 12.65
CA MET A 191 -27.33 -0.86 12.71
C MET A 191 -27.13 0.08 11.51
N LEU A 192 -25.99 0.01 10.84
CA LEU A 192 -25.65 0.81 9.66
C LEU A 192 -26.21 0.24 8.36
N GLU A 193 -26.76 -0.98 8.35
CA GLU A 193 -27.36 -1.59 7.15
C GLU A 193 -28.48 -0.73 6.55
N SER A 194 -29.17 0.04 7.39
CA SER A 194 -30.23 0.97 6.97
C SER A 194 -29.73 2.31 6.42
N SER A 195 -28.42 2.60 6.53
CA SER A 195 -27.79 3.83 6.08
C SER A 195 -27.36 3.71 4.62
N PRO A 196 -27.91 4.51 3.68
CA PRO A 196 -27.53 4.46 2.27
C PRO A 196 -26.02 4.63 2.05
N GLU A 197 -25.39 5.54 2.79
CA GLU A 197 -23.95 5.80 2.70
C GLU A 197 -23.11 4.56 3.08
N TRP A 198 -23.52 3.84 4.13
CA TRP A 198 -22.81 2.65 4.56
C TRP A 198 -23.15 1.43 3.72
N THR A 199 -24.36 1.34 3.14
CA THR A 199 -24.66 0.33 2.12
C THR A 199 -23.79 0.51 0.88
N GLU A 200 -23.58 1.75 0.41
CA GLU A 200 -22.68 2.01 -0.71
C GLU A 200 -21.22 1.65 -0.39
N LEU A 201 -20.75 1.94 0.83
CA LEU A 201 -19.42 1.53 1.27
C LEU A 201 -19.30 0.01 1.43
N TYR A 202 -20.35 -0.66 1.90
CA TYR A 202 -20.42 -2.12 1.98
C TYR A 202 -20.23 -2.76 0.61
N ASP A 203 -20.99 -2.28 -0.38
CA ASP A 203 -20.88 -2.75 -1.76
C ASP A 203 -19.50 -2.45 -2.35
N ALA A 204 -18.93 -1.27 -2.06
CA ALA A 204 -17.58 -0.90 -2.48
C ALA A 204 -16.50 -1.80 -1.87
N VAL A 205 -16.58 -2.10 -0.57
CA VAL A 205 -15.68 -3.06 0.10
C VAL A 205 -15.81 -4.44 -0.52
N SER A 206 -17.03 -4.91 -0.82
CA SER A 206 -17.23 -6.20 -1.46
C SER A 206 -16.64 -6.27 -2.87
N ALA A 207 -16.86 -5.23 -3.68
CA ALA A 207 -16.30 -5.12 -5.02
C ALA A 207 -14.76 -5.05 -4.98
N SER A 208 -14.21 -4.21 -4.10
CA SER A 208 -12.77 -4.04 -3.90
C SER A 208 -12.11 -5.33 -3.42
N THR A 209 -12.70 -6.01 -2.44
CA THR A 209 -12.22 -7.33 -1.99
C THR A 209 -12.15 -8.34 -3.13
N ALA A 210 -13.17 -8.39 -3.99
CA ALA A 210 -13.16 -9.29 -5.15
C ALA A 210 -12.04 -8.92 -6.15
N VAL A 211 -11.86 -7.64 -6.44
CA VAL A 211 -10.78 -7.14 -7.31
C VAL A 211 -9.41 -7.46 -6.71
N GLN A 212 -9.20 -7.19 -5.42
CA GLN A 212 -7.92 -7.43 -4.77
C GLN A 212 -7.59 -8.93 -4.66
N LEU A 213 -8.59 -9.80 -4.49
CA LEU A 213 -8.38 -11.25 -4.56
C LEU A 213 -7.99 -11.72 -5.97
N ASP A 214 -8.51 -11.07 -7.02
CA ASP A 214 -8.16 -11.38 -8.41
C ASP A 214 -6.80 -10.81 -8.83
N VAL A 215 -6.44 -9.61 -8.36
CA VAL A 215 -5.14 -8.97 -8.65
C VAL A 215 -4.02 -9.65 -7.86
N ASN A 216 -4.26 -10.01 -6.60
CA ASN A 216 -3.28 -10.65 -5.73
C ASN A 216 -3.43 -12.17 -5.72
N ARG A 217 -3.48 -12.81 -6.91
CA ARG A 217 -3.71 -14.26 -7.02
C ARG A 217 -2.72 -15.09 -6.23
N ASP A 218 -1.50 -14.60 -6.03
CA ASP A 218 -0.48 -15.29 -5.22
C ASP A 218 -0.89 -15.29 -3.73
N ILE A 219 -1.34 -14.17 -3.17
CA ILE A 219 -1.90 -14.11 -1.82
C ILE A 219 -3.13 -15.01 -1.71
N THR A 220 -4.02 -14.94 -2.69
CA THR A 220 -5.24 -15.76 -2.75
C THR A 220 -4.92 -17.26 -2.84
N SER A 221 -3.88 -17.62 -3.59
CA SER A 221 -3.35 -18.98 -3.73
C SER A 221 -2.78 -19.51 -2.42
N MET A 222 -2.10 -18.64 -1.66
CA MET A 222 -1.59 -18.97 -0.33
C MET A 222 -2.71 -19.10 0.72
N LEU A 223 -3.73 -18.25 0.67
CA LEU A 223 -4.95 -18.35 1.49
C LEU A 223 -5.79 -19.60 1.15
N ALA A 224 -5.64 -20.18 -0.04
CA ALA A 224 -6.28 -21.45 -0.39
C ALA A 224 -5.54 -22.67 0.18
N SER A 225 -4.33 -22.49 0.71
CA SER A 225 -3.49 -23.57 1.21
C SER A 225 -3.69 -23.80 2.71
N GLU A 226 -4.33 -24.92 3.09
CA GLU A 226 -4.50 -25.30 4.50
C GLU A 226 -3.16 -25.51 5.22
N SER A 227 -2.11 -25.95 4.52
CA SER A 227 -0.79 -26.14 5.10
C SER A 227 -0.09 -24.83 5.47
N LYS A 228 -0.55 -23.71 4.93
CA LYS A 228 -0.03 -22.37 5.22
C LYS A 228 -0.92 -21.53 6.13
N ARG A 229 -1.88 -22.16 6.81
CA ARG A 229 -2.86 -21.48 7.66
C ARG A 229 -2.24 -20.64 8.78
N ALA A 230 -1.06 -21.00 9.27
CA ALA A 230 -0.33 -20.23 10.28
C ALA A 230 0.18 -18.87 9.77
N GLU A 231 0.32 -18.69 8.46
CA GLU A 231 0.83 -17.46 7.82
C GLU A 231 -0.30 -16.53 7.34
N TRP A 232 -1.57 -16.96 7.48
CA TRP A 232 -2.72 -16.22 6.95
C TRP A 232 -2.89 -14.82 7.53
N GLY A 233 -2.48 -14.59 8.78
CA GLY A 233 -2.59 -13.27 9.43
C GLY A 233 -1.96 -12.15 8.59
N GLY A 234 -0.68 -12.28 8.24
CA GLY A 234 0.02 -11.25 7.46
C GLY A 234 -0.53 -11.05 6.04
N TRP A 235 -1.10 -12.10 5.44
CA TRP A 235 -1.74 -12.00 4.13
C TRP A 235 -3.11 -11.35 4.18
N LEU A 236 -3.91 -11.67 5.20
CA LEU A 236 -5.19 -11.03 5.45
C LEU A 236 -5.01 -9.57 5.81
N ASP A 237 -3.97 -9.21 6.56
CA ASP A 237 -3.62 -7.82 6.86
C ASP A 237 -3.24 -7.05 5.58
N SER A 238 -2.44 -7.67 4.71
CA SER A 238 -2.08 -7.09 3.41
C SER A 238 -3.32 -6.84 2.54
N LEU A 239 -4.24 -7.81 2.50
CA LEU A 239 -5.49 -7.70 1.74
C LEU A 239 -6.44 -6.65 2.34
N LEU A 240 -6.55 -6.63 3.68
CA LEU A 240 -7.32 -5.63 4.42
C LEU A 240 -6.82 -4.23 4.09
N GLN A 241 -5.50 -4.02 4.13
CA GLN A 241 -4.89 -2.73 3.80
C GLN A 241 -5.15 -2.32 2.35
N ALA A 242 -5.09 -3.24 1.40
CA ALA A 242 -5.33 -2.96 -0.02
C ALA A 242 -6.81 -2.58 -0.29
N VAL A 243 -7.75 -3.33 0.30
CA VAL A 243 -9.19 -3.04 0.18
C VAL A 243 -9.54 -1.72 0.87
N PHE A 244 -8.99 -1.51 2.07
CA PHE A 244 -9.15 -0.27 2.82
C PHE A 244 -8.70 0.92 1.98
N SER A 245 -7.51 0.83 1.38
CA SER A 245 -6.92 1.91 0.58
C SER A 245 -7.76 2.25 -0.64
N ASP A 246 -8.20 1.25 -1.40
CA ASP A 246 -9.03 1.46 -2.59
C ASP A 246 -10.36 2.14 -2.23
N VAL A 247 -11.05 1.65 -1.20
CA VAL A 247 -12.34 2.22 -0.76
C VAL A 247 -12.15 3.62 -0.18
N PHE A 248 -11.16 3.80 0.71
CA PHE A 248 -10.92 5.09 1.35
C PHE A 248 -10.50 6.15 0.33
N ALA A 249 -9.54 5.86 -0.55
CA ALA A 249 -9.07 6.80 -1.56
C ALA A 249 -10.17 7.20 -2.55
N ASN A 250 -10.91 6.21 -3.08
CA ASN A 250 -11.87 6.43 -4.16
C ASN A 250 -13.25 6.91 -3.70
N ARG A 251 -13.54 6.88 -2.40
CA ARG A 251 -14.87 7.24 -1.86
C ARG A 251 -14.84 8.28 -0.75
N ILE A 252 -13.73 8.42 -0.03
CA ILE A 252 -13.66 9.25 1.18
C ILE A 252 -12.60 10.34 1.04
N GLU A 253 -11.38 9.97 0.65
CA GLU A 253 -10.22 10.86 0.63
C GLU A 253 -10.24 11.86 -0.54
N SER A 254 -10.85 11.49 -1.66
CA SER A 254 -11.09 12.37 -2.82
C SER A 254 -12.18 13.42 -2.58
N GLY A 255 -12.80 13.41 -1.40
CA GLY A 255 -13.88 14.31 -1.00
C GLY A 255 -13.43 15.51 -0.18
N ASP A 256 -14.41 16.35 0.13
CA ASP A 256 -14.32 17.41 1.14
C ASP A 256 -14.73 16.89 2.52
N VAL A 257 -14.51 17.69 3.56
CA VAL A 257 -14.93 17.33 4.93
C VAL A 257 -16.44 17.08 5.02
N ALA A 258 -17.27 17.71 4.18
CA ALA A 258 -18.70 17.39 4.06
C ALA A 258 -18.95 15.94 3.63
N GLY A 259 -18.18 15.42 2.67
CA GLY A 259 -18.21 14.02 2.26
C GLY A 259 -17.87 13.08 3.41
N LEU A 260 -16.77 13.35 4.11
CA LEU A 260 -16.36 12.57 5.28
C LEU A 260 -17.41 12.63 6.41
N GLU A 261 -17.94 13.81 6.72
CA GLU A 261 -18.98 13.99 7.73
C GLU A 261 -20.25 13.20 7.35
N ARG A 262 -20.63 13.17 6.07
CA ARG A 262 -21.80 12.41 5.58
C ARG A 262 -21.68 10.92 5.90
N VAL A 263 -20.49 10.35 5.72
CA VAL A 263 -20.20 8.94 6.06
C VAL A 263 -20.12 8.73 7.58
N TRP A 264 -19.59 9.69 8.32
CA TRP A 264 -19.42 9.61 9.77
C TRP A 264 -20.74 9.75 10.55
N ARG A 265 -21.69 10.58 10.09
CA ARG A 265 -22.96 10.85 10.80
C ARG A 265 -23.79 9.60 11.13
N PRO A 266 -23.91 8.59 10.23
CA PRO A 266 -24.51 7.31 10.59
C PRO A 266 -23.83 6.60 11.77
N LEU A 267 -22.50 6.68 11.92
CA LEU A 267 -21.78 6.10 13.06
C LEU A 267 -22.18 6.78 14.37
N GLU A 268 -22.28 8.11 14.36
CA GLU A 268 -22.76 8.87 15.51
C GLU A 268 -24.21 8.50 15.87
N ALA A 269 -25.09 8.43 14.87
CA ALA A 269 -26.50 8.09 15.06
C ALA A 269 -26.69 6.67 15.62
N ALA A 270 -25.82 5.73 15.23
CA ALA A 270 -25.79 4.37 15.77
C ALA A 270 -25.13 4.27 17.16
N GLY A 271 -24.55 5.36 17.67
CA GLY A 271 -23.83 5.37 18.95
C GLY A 271 -22.43 4.73 18.90
N LEU A 272 -21.92 4.50 17.69
CA LEU A 272 -20.59 3.91 17.44
C LEU A 272 -19.48 4.97 17.46
N ALA A 273 -19.83 6.24 17.23
CA ALA A 273 -18.93 7.38 17.31
C ALA A 273 -19.51 8.48 18.21
N LYS A 274 -18.65 9.38 18.70
CA LYS A 274 -19.06 10.56 19.47
C LYS A 274 -18.62 11.83 18.77
N ALA A 275 -19.54 12.80 18.65
CA ALA A 275 -19.23 14.12 18.11
C ALA A 275 -17.93 14.69 18.67
N PRO A 276 -16.92 14.92 17.82
CA PRO A 276 -15.74 15.63 18.25
C PRO A 276 -16.08 17.10 18.54
N THR A 277 -15.52 17.63 19.63
CA THR A 277 -15.70 19.04 19.99
C THR A 277 -15.18 19.95 18.87
N GLY A 278 -15.98 20.93 18.45
CA GLY A 278 -15.58 21.91 17.45
C GLY A 278 -15.89 21.53 16.00
N LEU A 279 -16.60 20.42 15.77
CA LEU A 279 -17.07 20.00 14.43
C LEU A 279 -17.89 21.09 13.72
N GLU A 280 -18.64 21.89 14.48
CA GLU A 280 -19.42 23.01 13.96
C GLU A 280 -18.57 24.14 13.34
N ASN A 281 -17.28 24.22 13.69
CA ASN A 281 -16.38 25.29 13.27
C ASN A 281 -15.50 24.90 12.07
N ILE A 282 -15.67 23.69 11.53
CA ILE A 282 -14.86 23.21 10.40
C ILE A 282 -15.44 23.66 9.07
N ASP A 283 -14.56 24.14 8.19
CA ASP A 283 -14.89 24.36 6.79
C ASP A 283 -15.15 23.02 6.10
N ARG A 284 -16.42 22.75 5.83
CA ARG A 284 -16.87 21.52 5.20
C ARG A 284 -16.45 21.38 3.73
N SER A 285 -16.10 22.50 3.09
CA SER A 285 -15.62 22.50 1.71
C SER A 285 -14.11 22.27 1.61
N ALA A 286 -13.40 22.27 2.74
CA ALA A 286 -11.99 21.96 2.76
C ALA A 286 -11.77 20.50 2.33
N PRO A 287 -10.73 20.23 1.51
CA PRO A 287 -10.39 18.86 1.15
C PRO A 287 -10.02 18.06 2.40
N VAL A 288 -10.39 16.78 2.44
CA VAL A 288 -9.88 15.86 3.46
C VAL A 288 -8.34 15.75 3.33
N THR A 289 -7.84 15.89 2.11
CA THR A 289 -6.42 15.94 1.75
C THR A 289 -5.97 17.33 1.29
N GLY A 290 -5.67 18.23 2.23
CA GLY A 290 -4.95 19.47 1.92
C GLY A 290 -5.08 20.49 3.05
N ILE A 291 -4.06 21.28 3.40
CA ILE A 291 -2.90 21.74 2.63
C ILE A 291 -1.77 21.98 3.63
N GLY A 292 -0.66 21.23 3.56
CA GLY A 292 0.65 21.62 4.16
C GLY A 292 0.68 22.05 5.64
N GLY A 293 -0.42 21.84 6.37
CA GLY A 293 -0.67 22.35 7.71
C GLY A 293 -1.36 21.28 8.54
N ASN A 294 -1.26 21.39 9.86
CA ASN A 294 -1.86 20.45 10.79
C ASN A 294 -3.34 20.27 10.47
N MET A 295 -3.72 19.05 10.07
CA MET A 295 -5.12 18.66 9.97
C MET A 295 -5.77 18.92 11.32
N PRO A 296 -6.94 19.59 11.39
CA PRO A 296 -7.61 19.80 12.66
C PRO A 296 -7.87 18.48 13.36
N ASP A 297 -7.61 18.38 14.67
CA ASP A 297 -7.80 17.15 15.47
C ASP A 297 -9.21 16.55 15.30
N VAL A 298 -10.20 17.41 15.09
CA VAL A 298 -11.58 17.01 14.80
C VAL A 298 -11.69 16.22 13.49
N VAL A 299 -11.00 16.61 12.41
CA VAL A 299 -11.00 15.89 11.13
C VAL A 299 -10.25 14.57 11.26
N VAL A 300 -9.11 14.55 11.96
CA VAL A 300 -8.36 13.31 12.26
C VAL A 300 -9.29 12.32 12.97
N ARG A 301 -10.06 12.77 13.95
CA ARG A 301 -10.99 11.90 14.67
C ARG A 301 -12.13 11.36 13.81
N LEU A 302 -12.65 12.16 12.87
CA LEU A 302 -13.63 11.64 11.89
C LEU A 302 -13.02 10.54 11.03
N ILE A 303 -11.78 10.74 10.57
CA ILE A 303 -11.04 9.75 9.78
C ILE A 303 -10.84 8.48 10.61
N ASP A 304 -10.40 8.58 11.86
CA ASP A 304 -10.16 7.42 12.73
C ASP A 304 -11.44 6.60 12.95
N ASP A 305 -12.56 7.25 13.27
CA ASP A 305 -13.85 6.58 13.50
C ASP A 305 -14.33 5.84 12.23
N VAL A 306 -14.25 6.50 11.07
CA VAL A 306 -14.64 5.90 9.78
C VAL A 306 -13.68 4.78 9.38
N SER A 307 -12.38 4.97 9.61
CA SER A 307 -11.35 3.99 9.27
C SER A 307 -11.51 2.72 10.11
N HIS A 308 -11.79 2.88 11.40
CA HIS A 308 -12.05 1.78 12.30
C HIS A 308 -13.28 0.95 11.86
N ALA A 309 -14.39 1.61 11.56
CA ALA A 309 -15.60 0.92 11.10
C ALA A 309 -15.41 0.24 9.73
N LEU A 310 -14.65 0.85 8.80
CA LEU A 310 -14.25 0.18 7.56
C LEU A 310 -13.37 -1.06 7.83
N GLY A 311 -12.43 -0.97 8.75
CA GLY A 311 -11.60 -2.11 9.16
C GLY A 311 -12.43 -3.29 9.67
N VAL A 312 -13.41 -3.03 10.56
CA VAL A 312 -14.36 -4.04 11.05
C VAL A 312 -15.16 -4.65 9.90
N LEU A 313 -15.61 -3.81 8.96
CA LEU A 313 -16.37 -4.25 7.81
C LEU A 313 -15.57 -5.19 6.91
N ILE A 314 -14.34 -4.79 6.54
CA ILE A 314 -13.45 -5.57 5.68
C ILE A 314 -13.09 -6.89 6.38
N ALA A 315 -12.70 -6.83 7.66
CA ALA A 315 -12.37 -8.02 8.45
C ALA A 315 -13.55 -9.00 8.51
N GLY A 316 -14.78 -8.50 8.73
CA GLY A 316 -15.98 -9.33 8.72
C GLY A 316 -16.23 -10.03 7.37
N GLN A 317 -16.00 -9.33 6.25
CA GLN A 317 -16.09 -9.96 4.92
C GLN A 317 -15.02 -11.03 4.75
N LEU A 318 -13.78 -10.78 5.16
CA LEU A 318 -12.69 -11.76 5.07
C LEU A 318 -12.96 -12.99 5.96
N ILE A 319 -13.47 -12.79 7.18
CA ILE A 319 -13.87 -13.87 8.09
C ILE A 319 -14.97 -14.72 7.47
N ASN A 320 -16.00 -14.11 6.88
CA ASN A 320 -17.10 -14.83 6.23
C ASN A 320 -16.62 -15.68 5.04
N ARG A 321 -15.59 -15.20 4.33
CA ARG A 321 -15.06 -15.86 3.13
C ARG A 321 -14.05 -16.97 3.44
N PHE A 322 -13.23 -16.79 4.49
CA PHE A 322 -12.10 -17.68 4.79
C PHE A 322 -12.20 -18.41 6.14
N GLY A 323 -13.17 -18.05 6.99
CA GLY A 323 -13.40 -18.69 8.29
C GLY A 323 -12.29 -18.43 9.31
N PHE A 324 -11.55 -17.32 9.18
CA PHE A 324 -10.46 -16.94 10.08
C PHE A 324 -10.47 -15.43 10.33
N ALA A 325 -10.26 -15.02 11.58
CA ALA A 325 -10.12 -13.62 11.98
C ALA A 325 -8.63 -13.24 12.00
N PRO A 326 -8.21 -12.13 11.36
CA PRO A 326 -6.88 -11.58 11.58
C PRO A 326 -6.66 -11.36 13.08
N GLU A 327 -5.46 -11.64 13.60
CA GLU A 327 -5.14 -11.27 14.98
C GLU A 327 -5.12 -9.74 15.08
N ALA A 328 -5.87 -9.20 16.04
CA ALA A 328 -6.06 -7.76 16.24
C ALA A 328 -4.82 -7.06 16.84
#